data_AF-A0AA39W9J9-F1
#
_entry.id   AF-A0AA39W9J9-F1
#
_cell.length_a   1.000
_cell.length_b   1.000
_cell.length_c   1.000
_cell.angle_alpha   90.00
_cell.angle_beta   90.00
_cell.angle_gamma   90.00
#
_symmetry.space_group_name_H-M   'P 1'
#
loop_
_entity.id
_entity.type
_entity.pdbx_description
1 polymer ?
#
loop_
_entity_poly.entity_id
_entity_poly.type
_entity_poly.pdbx_seq_one_letter_code
_entity_poly.pdbx_strand_id
1 'polypeptide(L)'
;MWTQLSPMVLGSVVLGQFSEMREVESDSLGVVNLCNEKTSSNGDVANIIADILEIASCYPVISISHVPRCCNKVAHATASWAFGSDISVFWRACPPYWLSILAFCDFVSVYPLEF
;
A
#
# COMPACT_ATOMS: atom_id res chain seq x y z
N MET A 1 -9.16 23.70 -15.16
CA MET A 1 -8.76 24.07 -13.79
C MET A 1 -8.43 22.77 -13.08
N TRP A 2 -7.15 22.42 -12.98
CA TRP A 2 -6.69 21.11 -12.50
C TRP A 2 -6.68 21.11 -10.97
N THR A 3 -7.53 20.30 -10.33
CA THR A 3 -7.47 20.06 -8.88
C THR A 3 -6.50 18.92 -8.61
N GLN A 4 -5.35 19.27 -8.06
CA GLN A 4 -4.31 18.39 -7.57
C GLN A 4 -4.88 17.56 -6.40
N LEU A 5 -5.10 16.26 -6.60
CA LEU A 5 -5.60 15.34 -5.57
C LEU A 5 -4.40 14.67 -4.89
N SER A 6 -4.22 14.94 -3.60
CA SER A 6 -3.16 14.37 -2.78
C SER A 6 -3.42 12.87 -2.53
N PRO A 7 -2.40 12.00 -2.65
CA PRO A 7 -2.53 10.59 -2.27
C PRO A 7 -2.73 10.47 -0.76
N MET A 8 -3.72 9.66 -0.35
CA MET A 8 -3.95 9.29 1.04
C MET A 8 -3.29 7.93 1.30
N VAL A 9 -2.32 7.90 2.22
CA VAL A 9 -1.64 6.67 2.65
C VAL A 9 -2.29 6.18 3.92
N LEU A 10 -2.84 4.97 3.91
CA LEU A 10 -3.32 4.28 5.12
C LEU A 10 -2.36 3.12 5.39
N GLY A 11 -1.43 3.30 6.32
CA GLY A 11 -0.43 2.27 6.65
C GLY A 11 0.52 1.95 5.49
N SER A 12 0.57 0.69 5.06
CA SER A 12 1.42 0.18 3.98
C SER A 12 0.77 0.25 2.58
N VAL A 13 -0.34 0.97 2.42
CA VAL A 13 -1.12 1.00 1.18
C VAL A 13 -1.24 2.44 0.66
N VAL A 14 -0.86 2.66 -0.60
CA VAL A 14 -1.05 3.92 -1.33
C VAL A 14 -2.30 3.78 -2.20
N LEU A 15 -3.30 4.63 -1.98
CA LEU A 15 -4.51 4.65 -2.81
C LEU A 15 -4.36 5.68 -3.93
N GLY A 16 -4.24 5.21 -5.18
CA GLY A 16 -4.41 6.03 -6.38
C GLY A 16 -5.90 6.23 -6.69
N GLN A 17 -6.36 7.47 -6.88
CA GLN A 17 -7.71 7.76 -7.34
C GLN A 17 -7.72 8.00 -8.85
N PHE A 18 -8.02 6.95 -9.62
CA PHE A 18 -8.63 7.08 -10.95
C PHE A 18 -10.09 6.63 -10.81
N SER A 19 -11.01 7.38 -11.42
CA SER A 19 -12.46 7.26 -11.18
C SER A 19 -12.97 5.82 -11.22
N GLU A 20 -13.49 5.38 -10.07
CA GLU A 20 -14.17 4.11 -9.73
C GLU A 20 -13.34 2.84 -9.45
N MET A 21 -12.13 2.68 -9.99
CA MET A 21 -11.28 1.51 -9.70
C MET A 21 -10.15 1.86 -8.74
N ARG A 22 -10.11 1.21 -7.58
CA ARG A 22 -9.01 1.33 -6.62
C ARG A 22 -8.07 0.15 -6.74
N GLU A 23 -6.78 0.42 -6.88
CA GLU A 23 -5.75 -0.60 -6.83
C GLU A 23 -5.04 -0.56 -5.47
N VAL A 24 -4.81 -1.75 -4.91
CA VAL A 24 -4.04 -1.97 -3.69
C VAL A 24 -2.87 -2.88 -4.04
N GLU A 25 -1.68 -2.35 -3.89
CA GLU A 25 -0.44 -3.08 -4.18
C GLU A 25 0.20 -3.60 -2.90
N SER A 26 0.72 -4.82 -2.94
CA SER A 26 1.49 -5.40 -1.83
C SER A 26 2.70 -6.18 -2.34
N ASP A 27 3.81 -6.10 -1.62
CA ASP A 27 5.01 -6.89 -1.88
C ASP A 27 5.03 -8.24 -1.15
N SER A 28 3.92 -8.58 -0.47
CA SER A 28 3.72 -9.86 0.20
C SER A 28 2.78 -10.75 -0.62
N LEU A 29 3.36 -11.66 -1.40
CA LEU A 29 2.59 -12.61 -2.21
C LEU A 29 1.61 -13.45 -1.36
N GLY A 30 1.99 -13.77 -0.12
CA GLY A 30 1.12 -14.48 0.81
C GLY A 30 -0.14 -13.70 1.15
N VAL A 31 -0.02 -12.40 1.45
CA VAL A 31 -1.16 -11.52 1.73
C VAL A 31 -2.06 -11.40 0.50
N VAL A 32 -1.47 -11.16 -0.68
CA VAL A 32 -2.22 -11.05 -1.94
C VAL A 32 -2.98 -12.35 -2.26
N ASN A 33 -2.39 -13.52 -2.00
CA ASN A 33 -3.07 -14.80 -2.22
C ASN A 33 -4.21 -15.03 -1.23
N LEU A 34 -4.03 -14.65 0.04
CA LEU A 34 -5.08 -14.73 1.06
C LEU A 34 -6.26 -13.80 0.73
N CYS A 35 -5.98 -12.55 0.35
CA CYS A 35 -7.03 -11.59 -0.01
C CYS A 35 -7.77 -11.94 -1.30
N ASN A 36 -7.13 -12.63 -2.24
CA ASN A 36 -7.76 -13.07 -3.49
C ASN A 36 -8.37 -14.48 -3.39
N GLU A 37 -8.59 -15.00 -2.17
CA GLU A 37 -9.15 -16.34 -1.90
C GLU A 37 -8.41 -17.51 -2.57
N LYS A 38 -7.16 -17.29 -3.00
CA LYS A 38 -6.32 -18.34 -3.61
C LYS A 38 -5.82 -19.34 -2.55
N THR A 39 -5.85 -18.93 -1.29
CA THR A 39 -5.42 -19.70 -0.12
C THR A 39 -6.27 -19.31 1.09
N SER A 40 -6.57 -20.25 1.99
CA SER A 40 -7.24 -19.97 3.26
C SER A 40 -6.22 -19.71 4.39
N SER A 41 -6.53 -18.79 5.30
CA SER A 41 -5.77 -18.58 6.53
C SER A 41 -6.52 -19.14 7.73
N ASN A 42 -5.88 -20.02 8.51
CA ASN A 42 -6.41 -20.59 9.76
C ASN A 42 -5.54 -20.21 10.99
N GLY A 43 -4.77 -19.13 10.91
CA GLY A 43 -3.78 -18.76 11.93
C GLY A 43 -3.81 -17.27 12.30
N ASP A 44 -2.77 -16.79 12.99
CA ASP A 44 -2.69 -15.47 13.63
C ASP A 44 -2.98 -14.26 12.71
N VAL A 45 -2.85 -14.44 11.39
CA VAL A 45 -3.10 -13.40 10.39
C VAL A 45 -4.55 -13.34 9.90
N ALA A 46 -5.38 -14.33 10.23
CA ALA A 46 -6.74 -14.44 9.69
C ALA A 46 -7.62 -13.22 10.03
N ASN A 47 -7.49 -12.69 11.26
CA ASN A 47 -8.22 -11.49 11.68
C ASN A 47 -7.79 -10.26 10.85
N ILE A 48 -6.49 -10.10 10.61
CA ILE A 48 -5.96 -8.98 9.81
C ILE A 48 -6.45 -9.09 8.36
N ILE A 49 -6.47 -10.30 7.79
CA ILE A 49 -7.01 -10.52 6.44
C ILE A 49 -8.51 -10.21 6.40
N ALA A 50 -9.28 -10.62 7.41
CA ALA A 50 -10.70 -10.31 7.50
C ALA A 50 -10.96 -8.78 7.54
N ASP A 51 -10.19 -8.04 8.34
CA ASP A 51 -10.27 -6.58 8.39
C ASP A 51 -9.95 -5.94 7.03
N ILE A 52 -8.92 -6.43 6.33
CA ILE A 52 -8.57 -5.95 4.98
C ILE A 52 -9.73 -6.18 4.01
N LEU A 53 -10.34 -7.37 4.04
CA LEU A 53 -11.46 -7.73 3.17
C LEU A 53 -12.72 -6.92 3.50
N GLU A 54 -12.99 -6.66 4.78
CA GLU A 54 -14.09 -5.80 5.21
C GLU A 54 -13.92 -4.38 4.67
N ILE A 55 -12.74 -3.78 4.83
CA ILE A 55 -12.44 -2.45 4.30
C ILE A 55 -12.52 -2.43 2.77
N ALA A 56 -12.01 -3.48 2.11
CA ALA A 56 -12.07 -3.63 0.66
C ALA A 56 -13.52 -3.70 0.16
N SER A 57 -14.41 -4.36 0.90
CA SER A 57 -15.84 -4.51 0.56
C SER A 57 -16.61 -3.18 0.54
N CYS A 58 -16.10 -2.15 1.21
CA CYS A 58 -16.68 -0.80 1.16
C CYS A 58 -16.48 -0.10 -0.21
N TYR A 59 -15.69 -0.68 -1.12
CA TYR A 59 -15.41 -0.12 -2.43
C TYR A 59 -15.97 -1.02 -3.54
N PRO A 60 -16.76 -0.48 -4.48
CA PRO A 60 -17.44 -1.28 -5.49
C PRO A 60 -16.48 -1.97 -6.48
N VAL A 61 -15.29 -1.40 -6.70
CA VAL A 61 -14.25 -1.98 -7.55
C VAL A 61 -12.89 -1.78 -6.89
N ILE A 62 -12.34 -2.85 -6.33
CA ILE A 62 -10.99 -2.89 -5.76
C ILE A 62 -10.20 -4.08 -6.30
N SER A 63 -8.97 -3.86 -6.72
CA SER A 63 -8.04 -4.91 -7.14
C SER A 63 -6.85 -4.97 -6.19
N ILE A 64 -6.53 -6.17 -5.70
CA ILE A 64 -5.36 -6.40 -4.85
C ILE A 64 -4.31 -7.14 -5.67
N SER A 65 -3.21 -6.47 -5.99
CA SER A 65 -2.16 -6.96 -6.86
C SER A 65 -0.82 -7.10 -6.11
N HIS A 66 -0.01 -8.07 -6.55
CA HIS A 66 1.34 -8.23 -6.04
C HIS A 66 2.31 -7.39 -6.86
N VAL A 67 3.13 -6.59 -6.19
CA VAL A 67 4.22 -5.82 -6.81
C VAL A 67 5.56 -6.18 -6.22
N PRO A 68 6.67 -6.12 -6.98
CA PRO A 68 7.99 -6.27 -6.41
C PRO A 68 8.26 -5.21 -5.35
N ARG A 69 9.04 -5.56 -4.30
CA ARG A 69 9.42 -4.63 -3.22
C ARG A 69 10.03 -3.31 -3.69
N CYS A 70 10.65 -3.30 -4.87
CA CYS A 70 11.22 -2.08 -5.44
C CYS A 70 10.19 -1.00 -5.80
N CYS A 71 8.91 -1.39 -5.96
CA CYS A 71 7.79 -0.51 -6.23
C CYS A 71 7.00 -0.13 -4.96
N ASN A 72 7.35 -0.73 -3.81
CA ASN A 72 6.66 -0.54 -2.54
C ASN A 72 7.65 -0.15 -1.43
N LYS A 73 8.65 0.68 -1.75
CA LYS A 73 9.75 1.02 -0.83
C LYS A 73 9.26 1.87 0.33
N VAL A 74 8.30 2.77 0.10
CA VAL A 74 7.70 3.61 1.14
C VAL A 74 7.03 2.75 2.19
N ALA A 75 6.16 1.82 1.79
CA ALA A 75 5.46 0.95 2.72
C ALA A 75 6.43 0.04 3.48
N HIS A 76 7.38 -0.57 2.77
CA HIS A 76 8.38 -1.44 3.38
C HIS A 76 9.23 -0.70 4.41
N ALA A 77 9.73 0.50 4.08
CA ALA A 77 10.55 1.29 4.98
C ALA A 77 9.74 1.82 6.17
N THR A 78 8.47 2.19 5.96
CA THR A 78 7.56 2.58 7.04
C THR A 78 7.32 1.43 8.02
N ALA A 79 7.03 0.23 7.50
CA ALA A 79 6.83 -0.96 8.32
C ALA A 79 8.11 -1.36 9.08
N SER A 80 9.27 -1.30 8.41
CA SER A 80 10.57 -1.59 9.04
C SER A 80 10.92 -0.59 10.14
N TRP A 81 10.66 0.70 9.89
CA TRP A 81 10.88 1.75 10.88
C TRP A 81 9.97 1.58 12.09
N ALA A 82 8.68 1.30 11.87
CA ALA A 82 7.72 1.06 12.94
C ALA A 82 8.05 -0.20 13.76
N PHE A 83 8.50 -1.28 13.11
CA PHE A 83 8.89 -2.51 13.79
C PHE A 83 10.12 -2.32 14.71
N GLY A 84 11.08 -1.48 14.30
CA GLY A 84 12.26 -1.16 15.10
C GLY A 84 12.04 -0.05 16.14
N SER A 85 10.81 0.43 16.30
CA SER A 85 10.48 1.63 17.07
C SER A 85 9.45 1.30 18.15
N ASP A 86 9.76 1.61 19.41
CA ASP A 86 8.81 1.51 20.52
C ASP A 86 7.89 2.74 20.63
N ILE A 87 7.94 3.65 19.66
CA ILE A 87 7.14 4.87 19.64
C ILE A 87 6.00 4.78 18.61
N SER A 88 4.84 5.30 19.02
CA SER A 88 3.72 5.58 18.12
C SER A 88 3.82 7.02 17.63
N VAL A 89 3.83 7.20 16.30
CA VAL A 89 4.02 8.51 15.67
C VAL A 89 2.95 8.74 14.61
N PHE A 90 2.42 9.96 14.59
CA PHE A 90 1.45 10.43 13.60
C PHE A 90 2.00 11.64 12.83
N TRP A 91 2.17 11.52 11.51
CA TRP A 91 2.65 12.61 10.66
C TRP A 91 1.47 13.40 10.09
N ARG A 92 1.20 14.59 10.64
CA ARG A 92 0.03 15.40 10.25
C ARG A 92 0.26 16.26 9.00
N ALA A 93 1.46 16.80 8.80
CA ALA A 93 1.75 17.78 7.76
C ALA A 93 2.75 17.26 6.73
N CYS A 94 3.89 16.75 7.18
CA CYS A 94 4.90 16.15 6.33
C CYS A 94 5.47 14.88 6.98
N PRO A 95 5.70 13.81 6.20
CA PRO A 95 6.47 12.69 6.68
C PRO A 95 7.95 13.07 6.86
N PRO A 96 8.73 12.26 7.57
CA PRO A 96 10.17 12.43 7.68
C PRO A 96 10.83 12.51 6.29
N TYR A 97 11.87 13.32 6.18
CA TYR A 97 12.56 13.57 4.90
C TYR A 97 13.00 12.29 4.19
N TRP A 98 13.48 11.29 4.94
CA TRP A 98 13.88 9.99 4.39
C TRP A 98 12.74 9.25 3.70
N LEU A 99 11.51 9.36 4.22
CA LEU A 99 10.34 8.70 3.65
C LEU A 99 9.85 9.42 2.39
N SER A 100 9.94 10.76 2.38
CA SER A 100 9.63 11.58 1.20
C SER A 100 10.53 11.23 0.00
N ILE A 101 11.82 10.93 0.23
CA ILE A 101 12.74 10.49 -0.84
C ILE A 101 12.27 9.17 -1.44
N LEU A 102 11.87 8.22 -0.60
CA LEU A 102 11.38 6.92 -1.07
C LEU A 102 10.10 7.04 -1.88
N ALA A 103 9.22 7.98 -1.51
CA ALA A 103 7.99 8.24 -2.27
C ALA A 103 8.28 8.65 -3.71
N PHE A 104 9.29 9.50 -3.94
CA PHE A 104 9.72 9.82 -5.30
C PHE A 104 10.18 8.60 -6.10
N CYS A 105 10.78 7.59 -5.45
CA CYS A 105 11.17 6.36 -6.13
C CYS A 105 9.99 5.46 -6.48
N ASP A 106 8.95 5.41 -5.65
CA ASP A 106 7.76 4.58 -5.89
C ASP A 106 6.86 5.18 -6.98
N PHE A 107 6.74 6.51 -7.04
CA PHE A 107 5.93 7.20 -8.07
C PHE A 107 6.57 7.24 -9.48
N VAL A 108 7.88 6.98 -9.60
CA VAL A 108 8.62 7.14 -10.87
C VAL A 108 8.75 5.82 -11.66
N SER A 109 8.16 4.70 -11.22
CA SER A 109 8.33 3.41 -11.93
C SER A 109 7.57 3.26 -13.26
N VAL A 110 6.80 4.26 -13.71
CA VAL A 110 6.08 4.21 -15.00
C VAL A 110 6.82 5.00 -16.08
N TYR A 111 7.95 4.48 -16.55
CA TYR A 111 8.32 4.63 -17.96
C TYR A 111 8.90 3.29 -18.42
N PRO A 112 8.20 2.51 -19.26
CA PRO A 112 8.89 1.53 -20.07
C PRO A 112 9.84 2.32 -20.98
N LEU A 113 11.13 2.07 -20.86
CA LEU A 113 12.09 2.39 -21.91
C LEU A 113 11.70 1.50 -23.10
N GLU A 114 10.88 2.04 -24.00
CA GLU A 114 10.78 1.51 -25.36
C GLU A 114 12.09 1.86 -26.08
N PHE A 115 12.91 0.85 -26.34
CA PHE A 115 13.97 0.85 -27.34
C PHE A 115 13.56 -0.05 -28.50
#